data_AF-T1AKY9-F1
#
_entry.id   AF-T1AKY9-F1
#
_cell.length_a   1.000
_cell.length_b   1.000
_cell.length_c   1.000
_cell.angle_alpha   90.00
_cell.angle_beta   90.00
_cell.angle_gamma   90.00
#
_symmetry.space_group_name_H-M   'P 1'
#
loop_
_entity.id
_entity.type
_entity.pdbx_description
1 polymer ?
#
loop_
_entity_poly.entity_id
_entity_poly.type
_entity_poly.pdbx_seq_one_letter_code
_entity_poly.pdbx_strand_id
1 'polypeptide(L)'
;MEYKRDTRSGKFRMVEPTIGRTDYQAEVAALNGVNLPYAAYCAELGRPGPASEPVTRSLAWHVRSEDEQSAAAQHQRPGQGFDGVDGVCDALWRWNDPAPFLVQGLQRVQRALHARTSKLMPGTHPARSKS
;
A
#
# COMPACT_ATOMS: atom_id res chain seq x y z
N MET A 1 2.19 8.11 13.30
CA MET A 1 2.08 9.52 13.75
C MET A 1 2.35 10.41 12.56
N GLU A 2 1.39 11.25 12.18
CA GLU A 2 1.55 12.12 11.01
C GLU A 2 1.93 13.55 11.41
N TYR A 3 2.82 14.14 10.62
CA TYR A 3 3.30 15.50 10.81
C TYR A 3 3.25 16.27 9.49
N LYS A 4 2.91 17.56 9.57
CA LYS A 4 3.09 18.51 8.48
C LYS A 4 4.25 19.44 8.83
N ARG A 5 5.12 19.69 7.87
CA ARG A 5 6.21 20.67 8.01
C ARG A 5 5.71 22.04 7.56
N ASP A 6 5.69 23.01 8.46
CA ASP A 6 5.38 24.40 8.12
C ASP A 6 6.49 24.96 7.22
N THR A 7 6.14 25.41 6.02
CA THR A 7 7.09 25.93 5.04
C THR A 7 7.72 27.26 5.45
N ARG A 8 7.06 28.04 6.32
CA ARG A 8 7.55 29.34 6.79
C ARG A 8 8.56 29.18 7.94
N SER A 9 8.26 28.31 8.89
CA SER A 9 9.07 28.14 10.10
C SER A 9 9.97 26.90 10.07
N GLY A 10 9.76 25.97 9.14
CA GLY A 10 10.45 24.68 9.06
C GLY A 10 10.06 23.68 10.15
N LYS A 11 9.18 24.07 11.09
CA LYS A 11 8.78 23.25 12.23
C LYS A 11 7.76 22.18 11.84
N PHE A 12 7.91 20.99 12.40
CA PHE A 12 6.90 19.94 12.28
C PHE A 12 5.74 20.21 13.25
N ARG A 13 4.52 20.09 12.76
CA ARG A 13 3.28 20.16 13.53
C ARG A 13 2.60 18.81 13.46
N MET A 14 2.24 18.26 14.62
CA MET A 14 1.48 17.01 14.71
C MET A 14 0.10 17.21 14.10
N VAL A 15 -0.34 16.25 13.28
CA VAL A 15 -1.65 16.26 12.62
C VAL A 15 -2.58 15.28 13.30
N GLU A 16 -2.29 13.99 13.20
CA GLU A 16 -3.07 12.93 13.82
C GLU A 16 -2.20 11.70 14.15
N PRO A 17 -2.59 10.93 15.17
CA PRO A 17 -2.07 9.59 15.35
C PRO A 17 -2.78 8.63 14.39
N THR A 18 -2.02 7.74 13.74
CA THR A 18 -2.60 6.64 12.95
C THR A 18 -3.13 5.57 13.91
N ILE A 19 -4.35 5.71 14.41
CA ILE A 19 -4.97 4.79 15.37
C ILE A 19 -6.09 4.02 14.68
N GLY A 20 -6.23 2.73 15.03
CA GLY A 20 -7.36 1.90 14.62
C GLY A 20 -7.26 1.32 13.20
N ARG A 21 -6.12 1.48 12.53
CA ARG A 21 -5.86 0.90 11.21
C ARG A 21 -4.38 0.57 11.03
N THR A 22 -4.11 -0.51 10.30
CA THR A 22 -2.78 -0.78 9.76
C THR A 22 -2.54 0.19 8.61
N ASP A 23 -1.42 0.90 8.66
CA ASP A 23 -0.96 1.72 7.53
C ASP A 23 0.23 1.06 6.82
N TYR A 24 0.62 1.66 5.70
CA TYR A 24 1.78 1.24 4.93
C TYR A 24 3.10 1.41 5.71
N GLN A 25 3.14 2.19 6.78
CA GLN A 25 4.36 2.42 7.56
C GLN A 25 4.79 1.18 8.36
N ALA A 26 3.85 0.31 8.72
CA ALA A 26 4.16 -0.93 9.43
C ALA A 26 5.08 -1.85 8.62
N GLU A 27 4.86 -1.96 7.30
CA GLU A 27 5.69 -2.80 6.44
C GLU A 27 7.04 -2.14 6.14
N VAL A 28 7.06 -0.82 5.95
CA VAL A 28 8.31 -0.05 5.81
C VAL A 28 9.19 -0.23 7.06
N ALA A 29 8.60 -0.17 8.26
CA ALA A 29 9.33 -0.41 9.50
C ALA A 29 9.90 -1.85 9.56
N ALA A 30 9.10 -2.85 9.16
CA ALA A 30 9.53 -4.24 9.14
C ALA A 30 10.71 -4.48 8.18
N LEU A 31 10.70 -3.84 7.01
CA LEU A 31 11.84 -3.85 6.08
C LEU A 31 13.11 -3.22 6.65
N ASN A 32 12.96 -2.30 7.60
CA ASN A 32 14.05 -1.64 8.32
C ASN A 32 14.35 -2.31 9.68
N GLY A 33 13.99 -3.59 9.85
CA GLY A 33 14.38 -4.39 11.02
C GLY A 33 13.50 -4.19 12.25
N VAL A 34 12.37 -3.46 12.12
CA VAL A 34 11.45 -3.16 13.21
C VAL A 34 10.06 -3.72 12.90
N ASN A 35 9.77 -4.91 13.42
CA ASN A 35 8.44 -5.52 13.31
C ASN A 35 7.47 -4.89 14.32
N LEU A 36 6.79 -3.80 13.92
CA LEU A 36 5.87 -3.05 14.79
C LEU A 36 4.71 -3.91 15.35
N PRO A 37 4.03 -4.77 14.56
CA PRO A 37 3.01 -5.69 15.10
C PRO A 37 3.55 -6.62 16.17
N TYR A 38 4.74 -7.19 15.99
CA TYR A 38 5.35 -8.08 16.98
C TYR A 38 5.76 -7.30 18.25
N ALA A 39 6.30 -6.09 18.09
CA ALA A 39 6.60 -5.22 19.22
C ALA A 39 5.35 -4.88 20.05
N ALA A 40 4.23 -4.56 19.38
CA ALA A 40 2.95 -4.32 20.03
C ALA A 40 2.46 -5.57 20.78
N TYR A 41 2.52 -6.75 20.14
CA TYR A 41 2.18 -8.02 20.79
C TYR A 41 3.02 -8.28 22.05
N CYS A 42 4.33 -8.07 22.00
CA CYS A 42 5.19 -8.23 23.17
C CYS A 42 4.81 -7.26 24.28
N ALA A 43 4.53 -5.99 23.94
CA ALA A 43 4.14 -4.97 24.90
C ALA A 43 2.84 -5.34 25.64
N GLU A 44 1.81 -5.79 24.92
CA GLU A 44 0.53 -6.22 25.50
C GLU A 44 0.69 -7.44 26.42
N LEU A 45 1.68 -8.29 26.17
CA LEU A 45 1.98 -9.45 27.02
C LEU A 45 3.04 -9.18 28.11
N GLY A 46 3.52 -7.95 28.24
CA GLY A 46 4.61 -7.61 29.18
C GLY A 46 5.92 -8.35 28.88
N ARG A 47 6.14 -8.78 27.64
CA ARG A 47 7.36 -9.46 27.19
C ARG A 47 8.40 -8.45 26.72
N PRO A 48 9.70 -8.79 26.79
CA PRO A 48 10.73 -8.00 26.12
C PRO A 48 10.38 -7.81 24.64
N GLY A 49 10.49 -6.56 24.17
CA GLY A 49 10.29 -6.23 22.77
C GLY A 49 11.36 -6.86 21.88
N PRO A 50 11.12 -6.98 20.55
CA PRO A 50 12.15 -7.41 19.63
C PRO A 50 13.35 -6.47 19.65
N ALA A 51 14.55 -7.04 19.51
CA ALA A 51 15.74 -6.24 19.22
C ALA A 51 15.55 -5.55 17.86
N SER A 52 15.96 -4.29 17.76
CA SER A 52 16.08 -3.62 16.47
C SER A 52 17.34 -4.15 15.80
N GLU A 53 17.19 -4.81 14.66
CA GLU A 53 18.33 -5.24 13.85
C GLU A 53 18.78 -4.09 12.95
N PRO A 54 20.06 -3.71 12.92
CA PRO A 54 20.56 -2.70 12.01
C PRO A 54 20.38 -3.19 10.57
N VAL A 55 19.64 -2.44 9.77
CA VAL A 55 19.51 -2.73 8.34
C VAL A 55 20.62 -2.02 7.57
N THR A 56 21.39 -2.80 6.83
CA THR A 56 22.57 -2.34 6.07
C THR A 56 22.24 -1.97 4.62
N ARG A 57 21.02 -2.28 4.16
CA ARG A 57 20.58 -2.03 2.78
C ARG A 57 19.46 -1.00 2.75
N SER A 58 19.57 -0.03 1.86
CA SER A 58 18.50 0.91 1.54
C SER A 58 17.48 0.23 0.64
N LEU A 59 16.28 -0.04 1.13
CA LEU A 59 15.21 -0.64 0.34
C LEU A 59 14.04 0.34 0.19
N ALA A 60 13.61 0.58 -1.05
CA ALA A 60 12.35 1.25 -1.31
C ALA A 60 11.21 0.24 -1.19
N TRP A 61 10.11 0.65 -0.56
CA TRP A 61 8.86 -0.10 -0.56
C TRP A 61 7.89 0.55 -1.53
N HIS A 62 7.18 -0.26 -2.32
CA HIS A 62 6.27 0.25 -3.34
C HIS A 62 5.01 -0.61 -3.47
N VAL A 63 3.90 0.02 -3.87
CA VAL A 63 2.64 -0.62 -4.23
C VAL A 63 2.32 -0.23 -5.68
N ARG A 64 2.43 -1.19 -6.60
CA ARG A 64 2.37 -0.89 -8.05
C ARG A 64 1.21 0.00 -8.47
N SER A 65 -0.01 -0.25 -7.99
CA SER A 65 -1.18 0.55 -8.39
C SER A 65 -1.08 2.00 -7.97
N GLU A 66 -0.73 2.25 -6.72
CA GLU A 66 -0.66 3.58 -6.11
C GLU A 66 0.54 4.36 -6.67
N ASP A 67 1.68 3.69 -6.84
CA ASP A 67 2.87 4.28 -7.44
C ASP A 67 2.64 4.64 -8.92
N GLU A 68 2.01 3.76 -9.71
CA GLU A 68 1.65 4.06 -11.10
C GLU A 68 0.64 5.20 -11.19
N GLN A 69 -0.37 5.21 -10.33
CA GLN A 69 -1.38 6.29 -10.29
C GLN A 69 -0.75 7.63 -9.88
N SER A 70 0.12 7.62 -8.88
CA SER A 70 0.88 8.79 -8.43
C SER A 70 1.79 9.32 -9.53
N ALA A 71 2.57 8.44 -10.17
CA ALA A 71 3.46 8.80 -11.28
C ALA A 71 2.67 9.41 -12.45
N ALA A 72 1.53 8.81 -12.82
CA ALA A 72 0.67 9.35 -13.87
C ALA A 72 0.10 10.73 -13.51
N ALA A 73 -0.37 10.91 -12.27
CA ALA A 73 -0.91 12.18 -11.77
C ALA A 73 0.15 13.29 -11.72
N GLN A 74 1.41 12.92 -11.52
CA GLN A 74 2.54 13.86 -11.45
C GLN A 74 3.33 13.98 -12.77
N HIS A 75 2.87 13.33 -13.85
CA HIS A 75 3.59 13.24 -15.13
C HIS A 75 5.04 12.74 -15.00
N GLN A 76 5.27 11.82 -14.06
CA GLN A 76 6.56 11.18 -13.80
C GLN A 76 6.63 9.80 -14.45
N ARG A 77 7.85 9.30 -14.65
CA ARG A 77 8.05 7.92 -15.10
C ARG A 77 7.83 6.96 -13.93
N PRO A 78 7.17 5.81 -14.12
CA PRO A 78 7.12 4.78 -13.09
C PRO A 78 8.54 4.42 -12.60
N GLY A 79 8.71 4.38 -11.28
CA GLY A 79 10.01 4.10 -10.64
C GLY A 79 10.97 5.29 -10.53
N GLN A 80 10.58 6.47 -11.03
CA GLN A 80 11.33 7.70 -10.80
C GLN A 80 11.40 8.01 -9.29
N GLY A 81 12.60 8.25 -8.76
CA GLY A 81 12.82 8.49 -7.33
C GLY A 81 13.24 7.25 -6.53
N PHE A 82 13.34 6.08 -7.16
CA PHE A 82 14.03 4.92 -6.60
C PHE A 82 15.53 4.90 -6.95
N ASP A 83 16.04 6.00 -7.50
CA ASP A 83 17.47 6.15 -7.79
C ASP A 83 18.26 6.17 -6.46
N GLY A 84 19.22 5.27 -6.31
CA GLY A 84 20.11 5.21 -5.14
C GLY A 84 19.63 4.36 -3.96
N VAL A 85 18.54 3.58 -4.12
CA VAL A 85 18.25 2.48 -3.21
C VAL A 85 18.89 1.18 -3.70
N ASP A 86 19.26 0.29 -2.78
CA ASP A 86 19.86 -1.01 -3.08
C ASP A 86 18.85 -2.01 -3.67
N GLY A 87 17.56 -1.73 -3.53
CA GLY A 87 16.49 -2.54 -4.10
C GLY A 87 15.10 -2.00 -3.84
N VAL A 88 14.13 -2.57 -4.55
CA VAL A 88 12.72 -2.23 -4.43
C VAL A 88 11.95 -3.48 -3.97
N CYS A 89 11.13 -3.35 -2.94
CA CYS A 89 10.32 -4.40 -2.34
C CYS A 89 8.84 -4.15 -2.61
N ASP A 90 8.22 -5.05 -3.37
CA ASP A 90 6.79 -5.02 -3.70
C ASP A 90 5.94 -5.41 -2.48
N ALA A 91 4.86 -4.66 -2.25
CA ALA A 91 3.94 -4.89 -1.13
C ALA A 91 3.17 -6.21 -1.21
N LEU A 92 2.97 -6.78 -2.41
CA LEU A 92 2.14 -7.97 -2.62
C LEU A 92 2.92 -9.16 -3.16
N TRP A 93 3.96 -8.93 -3.95
CA TRP A 93 4.81 -9.99 -4.48
C TRP A 93 6.00 -10.26 -3.57
N ARG A 94 5.98 -11.43 -2.92
CA ARG A 94 7.13 -11.98 -2.19
C ARG A 94 7.41 -13.39 -2.69
N TRP A 95 8.70 -13.74 -2.80
CA TRP A 95 9.07 -15.10 -3.21
C TRP A 95 8.49 -16.13 -2.23
N ASN A 96 8.70 -15.91 -0.92
CA ASN A 96 8.28 -16.83 0.13
C ASN A 96 6.78 -16.74 0.49
N ASP A 97 6.06 -15.76 -0.08
CA ASP A 97 4.62 -15.59 0.11
C ASP A 97 3.98 -14.94 -1.13
N PRO A 98 3.76 -15.71 -2.21
CA PRO A 98 3.21 -15.17 -3.45
C PRO A 98 1.69 -15.05 -3.44
N ALA A 99 1.01 -15.60 -2.42
CA ALA A 99 -0.45 -15.69 -2.36
C ALA A 99 -1.14 -14.31 -2.46
N PRO A 100 -0.71 -13.24 -1.75
CA PRO A 100 -1.34 -11.93 -1.86
C PRO A 100 -1.36 -11.39 -3.30
N PHE A 101 -0.24 -11.48 -4.01
CA PHE A 101 -0.16 -11.07 -5.42
C PHE A 101 -1.11 -11.86 -6.32
N LEU A 102 -1.14 -13.19 -6.17
CA LEU A 102 -1.98 -14.06 -6.99
C LEU A 102 -3.47 -13.80 -6.76
N VAL A 103 -3.89 -13.65 -5.51
CA VAL A 103 -5.28 -13.33 -5.14
C VAL A 103 -5.68 -11.99 -5.73
N GLN A 104 -4.83 -10.96 -5.63
CA GLN A 104 -5.13 -9.65 -6.21
C GLN A 104 -5.23 -9.73 -7.75
N GLY A 105 -4.36 -10.49 -8.41
CA GLY A 105 -4.39 -10.74 -9.85
C GLY A 105 -5.70 -11.39 -10.29
N LEU A 106 -6.12 -12.46 -9.60
CA LEU A 106 -7.38 -13.16 -9.86
C LEU A 106 -8.59 -12.23 -9.69
N GLN A 107 -8.63 -11.44 -8.62
CA GLN A 107 -9.71 -10.47 -8.39
C GLN A 107 -9.76 -9.39 -9.47
N ARG A 108 -8.61 -8.96 -10.00
CA ARG A 108 -8.55 -8.02 -11.13
C ARG A 108 -9.15 -8.62 -12.39
N VAL A 109 -8.81 -9.86 -12.72
CA VAL A 109 -9.36 -10.58 -13.87
C VAL A 109 -10.86 -10.77 -13.73
N GLN A 110 -11.34 -11.23 -12.57
CA GLN A 110 -12.77 -11.40 -12.30
C GLN A 110 -13.54 -10.08 -12.48
N ARG A 111 -13.05 -8.98 -11.90
CA ARG A 111 -13.67 -7.65 -12.06
C ARG A 111 -13.70 -7.19 -13.52
N ALA A 112 -12.63 -7.43 -14.28
CA ALA A 112 -12.58 -7.09 -15.69
C ALA A 112 -13.59 -7.90 -16.53
N LEU A 113 -13.75 -9.19 -16.24
CA LEU A 113 -14.75 -10.05 -16.89
C LEU A 113 -16.18 -9.61 -16.54
N HIS A 114 -16.48 -9.31 -15.28
CA HIS A 114 -17.78 -8.78 -14.86
C HIS A 114 -18.10 -7.43 -15.52
N ALA A 115 -17.13 -6.52 -15.61
CA ALA A 115 -17.32 -5.22 -16.26
C ALA A 115 -17.56 -5.33 -17.79
N ARG A 116 -16.98 -6.35 -18.44
CA ARG A 116 -17.20 -6.60 -19.88
C ARG A 116 -18.57 -7.23 -20.13
N THR A 117 -18.97 -8.20 -19.31
CA THR A 117 -20.27 -8.87 -19.43
C THR A 117 -21.43 -7.93 -19.11
N SER A 118 -21.30 -7.03 -18.12
CA SER A 118 -22.31 -6.02 -17.82
C SER A 118 -22.48 -4.97 -18.93
N LYS A 119 -21.41 -4.62 -19.65
CA LYS A 119 -21.48 -3.76 -20.84
C LYS A 119 -22.13 -4.44 -22.05
N LEU A 120 -22.08 -5.77 -22.12
CA LEU A 120 -22.66 -6.57 -23.22
C LEU A 120 -24.14 -6.89 -23.03
N MET A 121 -24.71 -6.62 -21.86
CA MET A 121 -26.16 -6.70 -21.63
C MET A 121 -26.76 -5.29 -21.51
N PRO A 122 -27.09 -4.62 -22.63
CA PRO A 122 -27.92 -3.43 -22.55
C PRO A 122 -29.25 -3.83 -21.92
N GLY A 123 -29.62 -3.13 -20.84
CA GLY A 123 -30.84 -3.38 -20.10
C GLY A 123 -32.03 -3.47 -21.05
N THR A 124 -32.75 -4.58 -20.97
CA THR A 124 -34.06 -4.75 -21.59
C THR A 124 -34.95 -3.61 -21.10
N HIS A 125 -35.15 -2.58 -21.93
CA HIS A 125 -36.17 -1.57 -21.65
C HIS A 125 -37.52 -2.29 -21.54
N PRO A 126 -38.23 -2.25 -20.39
CA PRO A 126 -39.58 -2.77 -20.36
C PRO A 126 -40.43 -1.90 -21.29
N ALA A 127 -41.03 -2.55 -22.29
CA ALA A 127 -41.91 -1.93 -23.26
C ALA A 127 -43.00 -1.13 -22.53
N ARG A 128 -42.97 0.19 -22.69
CA ARG A 128 -43.97 1.10 -22.14
C ARG A 128 -45.24 0.94 -22.98
N SER A 129 -46.14 0.05 -22.53
CA SER A 129 -47.50 -0.05 -23.05
C SER A 129 -48.21 1.29 -22.85
N LYS A 130 -48.56 1.96 -23.95
CA LYS A 130 -49.47 3.10 -23.93
C LYS A 130 -50.88 2.60 -24.27
N SER A 131 -51.81 2.99 -23.41
CA SER A 131 -53.27 2.83 -23.56
C SER A 131 -53.84 3.76 -24.61
#